data_AF-A0A447TI35-F1
#
_entry.id   AF-A0A447TI35-F1
#
_cell.length_a   1.000
_cell.length_b   1.000
_cell.length_c   1.000
_cell.angle_alpha   90.00
_cell.angle_beta   90.00
_cell.angle_gamma   90.00
#
_symmetry.space_group_name_H-M   'P 1'
#
loop_
_entity.id
_entity.type
_entity.pdbx_description
1 polymer ?
#
loop_
_entity_poly.entity_id
_entity_poly.type
_entity_poly.pdbx_seq_one_letter_code
_entity_poly.pdbx_strand_id
1 'polypeptide(L)'
;MFKLEIKPLFDVMTALMLAFVFGLGIAATGAARLREIAEQGKDIVEKVLARVLVPLLPAYIACEFADMAAAGTAFATLKTFGVVLLMAIALHWLWLAVLYGASGALLGRNPLSLLRAMLPAYFTALGTMSSAATIPVALRSAGNMKVSPPVVNFVMPLCATIHLCGSTITLVSCATAVMLMTHGLDVPGWDVMLPFILLLGVTMVAAPGAPGGGVMSALGILSSVLGFPEASLALMIALYLAQDSFGTACNVAGDGVVALWVDRLVGRAPQPAGEAAAQRG
;
A
#
# COMPACT_ATOMS: atom_id res chain seq x y z
N MET A 1 1.34 -36.08 7.80
CA MET A 1 0.92 -34.72 8.20
C MET A 1 -0.52 -34.54 7.76
N PHE A 2 -1.44 -34.28 8.68
CA PHE A 2 -2.85 -34.04 8.37
C PHE A 2 -2.96 -32.66 7.70
N LYS A 3 -3.28 -32.62 6.40
CA LYS A 3 -3.52 -31.36 5.67
C LYS A 3 -4.99 -30.99 5.82
N LEU A 4 -5.29 -30.05 6.69
CA LEU A 4 -6.62 -29.45 6.79
C LEU A 4 -6.73 -28.38 5.68
N GLU A 5 -7.25 -28.75 4.51
CA GLU A 5 -7.57 -27.79 3.45
C GLU A 5 -8.90 -27.10 3.77
N ILE A 6 -8.83 -25.88 4.28
CA ILE A 6 -10.02 -25.01 4.39
C ILE A 6 -10.18 -24.29 3.05
N LYS A 7 -11.09 -24.79 2.22
CA LYS A 7 -11.41 -24.12 0.96
C LYS A 7 -12.00 -22.73 1.24
N PRO A 8 -11.55 -21.68 0.52
CA PRO A 8 -12.14 -20.36 0.65
C PRO A 8 -13.61 -20.39 0.24
N LEU A 9 -14.42 -19.57 0.89
CA LEU A 9 -15.86 -19.52 0.66
C LEU A 9 -16.20 -18.96 -0.73
N PHE A 10 -15.33 -18.10 -1.26
CA PHE A 10 -15.37 -17.57 -2.63
C PHE A 10 -13.97 -17.62 -3.24
N ASP A 11 -13.90 -17.82 -4.55
CA ASP A 11 -12.69 -17.49 -5.31
C ASP A 11 -12.43 -15.97 -5.24
N VAL A 12 -11.16 -15.57 -5.35
CA VAL A 12 -10.70 -14.19 -5.16
C VAL A 12 -11.36 -13.24 -6.15
N MET A 13 -11.47 -13.63 -7.42
CA MET A 13 -12.11 -12.79 -8.44
C MET A 13 -13.61 -12.66 -8.18
N THR A 14 -14.24 -13.75 -7.75
CA THR A 14 -15.66 -13.74 -7.40
C THR A 14 -15.92 -12.85 -6.20
N ALA A 15 -15.08 -12.95 -5.16
CA ALA A 15 -15.16 -12.12 -3.97
C ALA A 15 -14.98 -10.63 -4.29
N LEU A 16 -14.00 -10.30 -5.13
CA LEU A 16 -13.71 -8.92 -5.52
C LEU A 16 -14.85 -8.32 -6.35
N MET A 17 -15.37 -9.06 -7.34
CA MET A 17 -16.52 -8.61 -8.14
C MET A 17 -17.78 -8.43 -7.28
N LEU A 18 -18.03 -9.34 -6.34
CA LEU A 18 -19.15 -9.24 -5.41
C LEU A 18 -19.00 -8.00 -4.52
N ALA A 19 -17.83 -7.80 -3.91
CA ALA A 19 -17.54 -6.65 -3.06
C ALA A 19 -17.70 -5.33 -3.82
N PHE A 20 -17.25 -5.28 -5.08
CA PHE A 20 -17.38 -4.09 -5.92
C PHE A 20 -18.84 -3.76 -6.25
N VAL A 21 -19.61 -4.75 -6.72
CA VAL A 21 -21.03 -4.56 -7.06
C VAL A 21 -21.86 -4.19 -5.84
N PHE A 22 -21.66 -4.89 -4.70
CA PHE A 22 -22.35 -4.56 -3.46
C PHE A 22 -21.93 -3.20 -2.90
N GLY A 23 -20.64 -2.84 -2.96
CA GLY A 23 -20.15 -1.54 -2.55
C GLY A 23 -20.80 -0.39 -3.32
N LEU A 24 -20.83 -0.49 -4.66
CA LEU A 24 -21.52 0.49 -5.52
C LEU A 24 -23.03 0.49 -5.28
N GLY A 25 -23.65 -0.68 -5.14
CA GLY A 25 -25.07 -0.83 -4.88
C GLY A 25 -25.49 -0.18 -3.56
N ILE A 26 -24.73 -0.40 -2.49
CA ILE A 26 -24.96 0.21 -1.17
C ILE A 26 -24.85 1.74 -1.26
N ALA A 27 -23.82 2.24 -1.95
CA ALA A 27 -23.61 3.67 -2.13
C ALA A 27 -24.75 4.33 -2.95
N ALA A 28 -25.15 3.70 -4.06
CA ALA A 28 -26.19 4.22 -4.94
C ALA A 28 -27.60 4.17 -4.34
N THR A 29 -27.89 3.18 -3.50
CA THR A 29 -29.21 2.99 -2.87
C THR A 29 -29.33 3.64 -1.49
N GLY A 30 -28.22 4.06 -0.88
CA GLY A 30 -28.20 4.59 0.49
C GLY A 30 -28.55 3.52 1.55
N ALA A 31 -28.25 2.24 1.29
CA ALA A 31 -28.62 1.12 2.16
C ALA A 31 -27.79 1.09 3.46
N ALA A 32 -28.16 1.96 4.42
CA ALA A 32 -27.41 2.18 5.67
C ALA A 32 -27.14 0.90 6.47
N ARG A 33 -28.12 0.00 6.61
CA ARG A 33 -27.94 -1.27 7.34
C ARG A 33 -26.91 -2.19 6.68
N LEU A 34 -26.92 -2.29 5.35
CA LEU A 34 -25.94 -3.12 4.64
C LEU A 34 -24.55 -2.53 4.74
N ARG A 35 -24.44 -1.19 4.71
CA ARG A 35 -23.18 -0.50 4.97
C ARG A 35 -22.63 -0.81 6.36
N GLU A 36 -23.46 -0.68 7.41
CA GLU A 36 -23.05 -0.96 8.79
C GLU A 36 -22.60 -2.42 8.96
N ILE A 37 -23.33 -3.38 8.38
CA ILE A 37 -22.94 -4.80 8.41
C ILE A 37 -21.59 -5.01 7.71
N ALA A 38 -21.37 -4.38 6.55
CA ALA A 38 -20.12 -4.48 5.81
C ALA A 38 -18.94 -3.86 6.60
N GLU A 39 -19.14 -2.70 7.20
CA GLU A 39 -18.13 -2.02 8.04
C GLU A 39 -17.79 -2.88 9.28
N GLN A 40 -18.79 -3.42 9.97
CA GLN A 40 -18.55 -4.33 11.11
C GLN A 40 -17.85 -5.63 10.70
N GLY A 41 -18.21 -6.19 9.55
CA GLY A 41 -17.54 -7.37 8.99
C GLY A 41 -16.06 -7.10 8.70
N LYS A 42 -15.77 -5.94 8.09
CA LYS A 42 -14.39 -5.48 7.87
C LYS A 42 -13.61 -5.37 9.19
N ASP A 43 -14.19 -4.75 10.22
CA ASP A 43 -13.54 -4.58 11.53
C ASP A 43 -13.17 -5.93 12.17
N ILE A 44 -14.01 -6.96 11.98
CA ILE A 44 -13.72 -8.32 12.46
C ILE A 44 -12.50 -8.88 11.73
N VAL A 45 -12.46 -8.77 10.40
CA VAL A 45 -11.32 -9.24 9.60
C VAL A 45 -10.04 -8.51 9.99
N GLU A 46 -10.07 -7.19 10.13
CA GLU A 46 -8.92 -6.39 10.57
C GLU A 46 -8.41 -6.82 11.95
N LYS A 47 -9.31 -7.09 12.90
CA LYS A 47 -8.93 -7.61 14.23
C LYS A 47 -8.28 -8.97 14.15
N VAL A 48 -8.79 -9.88 13.31
CA VAL A 48 -8.18 -11.19 13.10
C VAL A 48 -6.78 -11.04 12.50
N LEU A 49 -6.61 -10.20 11.48
CA LEU A 49 -5.30 -9.92 10.89
C LEU A 49 -4.32 -9.39 11.95
N ALA A 50 -4.72 -8.37 12.71
CA ALA A 50 -3.84 -7.70 13.66
C ALA A 50 -3.53 -8.52 14.93
N ARG A 51 -4.48 -9.32 15.43
CA ARG A 51 -4.35 -10.03 16.71
C ARG A 51 -3.98 -11.50 16.56
N VAL A 52 -4.20 -12.09 15.40
CA VAL A 52 -3.90 -13.50 15.14
C VAL A 52 -2.81 -13.61 14.10
N LEU A 53 -3.04 -13.15 12.86
CA LEU A 53 -2.08 -13.40 11.78
C LEU A 53 -0.74 -12.70 12.04
N VAL A 54 -0.75 -11.38 12.31
CA VAL A 54 0.47 -10.59 12.50
C VAL A 54 1.38 -11.17 13.61
N PRO A 55 0.87 -11.54 14.80
CA PRO A 55 1.68 -12.21 15.82
C PRO A 55 2.20 -13.60 15.44
N LEU A 56 1.51 -14.34 14.55
CA LEU A 56 1.97 -15.65 14.06
C LEU A 56 3.02 -15.55 12.94
N LEU A 57 3.07 -14.45 12.20
CA LEU A 57 3.99 -14.26 11.06
C LEU A 57 5.47 -14.53 11.41
N PRO A 58 6.04 -14.08 12.54
CA PRO A 58 7.43 -14.37 12.87
C PRO A 58 7.73 -15.87 12.98
N ALA A 59 6.81 -16.65 13.57
CA ALA A 59 6.98 -18.09 13.69
C ALA A 59 6.86 -18.77 12.33
N TYR A 60 5.89 -18.35 11.51
CA TYR A 60 5.71 -18.85 10.15
C TYR A 60 6.96 -18.60 9.29
N ILE A 61 7.49 -17.37 9.31
CA ILE A 61 8.71 -16.99 8.60
C ILE A 61 9.89 -17.82 9.11
N ALA A 62 10.04 -18.01 10.43
CA ALA A 62 11.13 -18.81 11.00
C ALA A 62 11.07 -20.28 10.55
N CYS A 63 9.88 -20.89 10.48
CA CYS A 63 9.69 -22.24 9.96
C CYS A 63 10.13 -22.34 8.50
N GLU A 64 9.74 -21.39 7.65
CA GLU A 64 10.15 -21.44 6.24
C GLU A 64 11.66 -21.25 6.06
N PHE A 65 12.28 -20.36 6.82
CA PHE A 65 13.74 -20.24 6.80
C PHE A 65 14.43 -21.53 7.30
N ALA A 66 13.81 -22.27 8.22
CA ALA A 66 14.33 -23.56 8.67
C ALA A 66 14.21 -24.63 7.56
N ASP A 67 13.10 -24.68 6.84
CA ASP A 67 12.91 -25.59 5.69
C ASP A 67 13.90 -25.26 4.56
N MET A 68 14.12 -23.97 4.27
CA MET A 68 15.12 -23.53 3.31
C MET A 68 16.56 -23.82 3.76
N ALA A 69 16.84 -23.74 5.06
CA ALA A 69 18.14 -24.10 5.61
C ALA A 69 18.38 -25.60 5.48
N ALA A 70 17.37 -26.43 5.74
CA ALA A 70 17.41 -27.88 5.52
C ALA A 70 17.62 -28.22 4.04
N ALA A 71 17.04 -27.44 3.12
CA ALA A 71 17.25 -27.57 1.68
C ALA A 71 18.59 -27.00 1.18
N GLY A 72 19.37 -26.32 2.03
CA GLY A 72 20.64 -25.68 1.66
C GLY A 72 20.51 -24.41 0.82
N THR A 73 19.31 -23.84 0.69
CA THR A 73 19.01 -22.68 -0.17
C THR A 73 18.89 -21.36 0.59
N ALA A 74 18.91 -21.39 1.93
CA ALA A 74 18.70 -20.22 2.79
C ALA A 74 19.64 -19.04 2.47
N PHE A 75 20.94 -19.29 2.32
CA PHE A 75 21.92 -18.22 2.10
C PHE A 75 21.77 -17.54 0.73
N ALA A 76 21.55 -18.33 -0.33
CA ALA A 76 21.30 -17.80 -1.68
C ALA A 76 20.02 -16.96 -1.71
N THR A 77 19.00 -17.39 -0.99
CA THR A 77 17.73 -16.66 -0.90
C THR A 77 17.88 -15.37 -0.11
N LEU A 78 18.57 -15.40 1.04
CA LEU A 78 18.80 -14.20 1.87
C LEU A 78 19.62 -13.13 1.12
N LYS A 79 20.63 -13.54 0.33
CA LYS A 79 21.38 -12.61 -0.53
C LYS A 79 20.46 -11.93 -1.54
N THR A 80 19.61 -12.71 -2.20
CA THR A 80 18.71 -12.19 -3.23
C THR A 80 17.62 -11.31 -2.61
N PHE A 81 17.13 -11.68 -1.42
CA PHE A 81 16.22 -10.85 -0.61
C PHE A 81 16.79 -9.46 -0.37
N GLY A 82 18.05 -9.37 0.07
CA GLY A 82 18.70 -8.08 0.30
C GLY A 82 18.70 -7.20 -0.96
N VAL A 83 19.00 -7.77 -2.12
CA VAL A 83 18.99 -7.04 -3.41
C VAL A 83 17.58 -6.56 -3.76
N VAL A 84 16.57 -7.42 -3.61
CA VAL A 84 15.16 -7.10 -3.92
C VAL A 84 14.64 -5.99 -3.01
N LEU A 85 14.94 -6.04 -1.71
CA LEU A 85 14.54 -5.01 -0.75
C LEU A 85 15.19 -3.66 -1.07
N LEU A 86 16.50 -3.64 -1.35
CA LEU A 86 17.21 -2.42 -1.74
C LEU A 86 16.65 -1.83 -3.04
N MET A 87 16.33 -2.70 -4.01
CA MET A 87 15.71 -2.29 -5.26
C MET A 87 14.31 -1.69 -5.03
N ALA A 88 13.46 -2.32 -4.21
CA ALA A 88 12.13 -1.80 -3.89
C ALA A 88 12.21 -0.41 -3.24
N ILE A 89 13.10 -0.24 -2.24
CA ILE A 89 13.33 1.05 -1.58
C ILE A 89 13.85 2.10 -2.58
N ALA A 90 14.76 1.72 -3.47
CA ALA A 90 15.26 2.62 -4.51
C ALA A 90 14.14 3.05 -5.47
N LEU A 91 13.25 2.14 -5.85
CA LEU A 91 12.09 2.43 -6.69
C LEU A 91 11.09 3.36 -6.00
N HIS A 92 10.88 3.23 -4.68
CA HIS A 92 10.07 4.17 -3.91
C HIS A 92 10.62 5.59 -4.00
N TRP A 93 11.92 5.77 -3.73
CA TRP A 93 12.56 7.09 -3.80
C TRP A 93 12.60 7.65 -5.21
N LEU A 94 12.80 6.80 -6.23
CA LEU A 94 12.69 7.20 -7.63
C LEU A 94 11.28 7.70 -7.94
N TRP A 95 10.25 6.97 -7.50
CA TRP A 95 8.86 7.36 -7.70
C TRP A 95 8.52 8.69 -7.00
N LEU A 96 8.94 8.86 -5.75
CA LEU A 96 8.79 10.14 -5.05
C LEU A 96 9.53 11.27 -5.77
N ALA A 97 10.74 11.04 -6.27
CA ALA A 97 11.48 12.03 -7.04
C ALA A 97 10.72 12.46 -8.30
N VAL A 98 10.11 11.51 -9.01
CA VAL A 98 9.24 11.78 -10.17
C VAL A 98 8.01 12.61 -9.75
N LEU A 99 7.28 12.17 -8.72
CA LEU A 99 6.06 12.84 -8.27
C LEU A 99 6.31 14.28 -7.78
N TYR A 100 7.32 14.48 -6.94
CA TYR A 100 7.65 15.82 -6.44
C TYR A 100 8.32 16.68 -7.51
N GLY A 101 9.14 16.10 -8.39
CA GLY A 101 9.72 16.79 -9.55
C GLY A 101 8.64 17.33 -10.49
N ALA A 102 7.69 16.48 -10.88
CA ALA A 102 6.54 16.85 -11.69
C ALA A 102 5.68 17.93 -11.00
N SER A 103 5.42 17.79 -9.70
CA SER A 103 4.69 18.78 -8.92
C SER A 103 5.41 20.13 -8.83
N GLY A 104 6.73 20.11 -8.66
CA GLY A 104 7.55 21.32 -8.65
C GLY A 104 7.48 22.06 -9.98
N ALA A 105 7.60 21.33 -11.10
CA ALA A 105 7.46 21.88 -12.44
C ALA A 105 6.04 22.44 -12.70
N LEU A 106 5.00 21.71 -12.32
CA LEU A 106 3.60 22.09 -12.54
C LEU A 106 3.19 23.32 -11.71
N LEU A 107 3.74 23.47 -10.51
CA LEU A 107 3.39 24.52 -9.55
C LEU A 107 4.36 25.70 -9.53
N GLY A 108 5.50 25.62 -10.22
CA GLY A 108 6.57 26.61 -10.15
C GLY A 108 7.23 26.67 -8.75
N ARG A 109 7.33 25.52 -8.07
CA ARG A 109 7.85 25.42 -6.70
C ARG A 109 9.05 24.48 -6.64
N ASN A 110 9.93 24.70 -5.66
CA ASN A 110 11.09 23.83 -5.49
C ASN A 110 10.63 22.40 -5.05
N PRO A 111 10.92 21.35 -5.82
CA PRO A 111 10.48 19.99 -5.52
C PRO A 111 11.08 19.43 -4.22
N LEU A 112 12.33 19.79 -3.90
CA LEU A 112 12.98 19.39 -2.65
C LEU A 112 12.31 20.05 -1.44
N SER A 113 11.81 21.29 -1.59
CA SER A 113 11.06 21.95 -0.52
C SER A 113 9.72 21.27 -0.27
N LEU A 114 9.03 20.80 -1.32
CA LEU A 114 7.77 20.06 -1.20
C LEU A 114 8.00 18.72 -0.50
N LEU A 115 8.99 17.95 -0.95
CA LEU A 115 9.35 16.67 -0.34
C LEU A 115 9.79 16.85 1.12
N ARG A 116 10.60 17.87 1.44
CA ARG A 116 11.02 18.17 2.82
C ARG A 116 9.85 18.43 3.76
N ALA A 117 8.78 19.07 3.29
CA ALA A 117 7.59 19.31 4.11
C ALA A 117 6.89 18.01 4.53
N MET A 118 7.00 16.96 3.70
CA MET A 118 6.40 15.64 3.95
C MET A 118 7.32 14.66 4.70
N LEU A 119 8.60 14.98 4.89
CA LEU A 119 9.52 14.12 5.64
C LEU A 119 9.06 13.77 7.06
N PRO A 120 8.46 14.67 7.87
CA PRO A 120 7.95 14.29 9.18
C PRO A 120 6.90 13.17 9.11
N ALA A 121 5.98 13.24 8.14
CA ALA A 121 4.99 12.20 7.91
C ALA A 121 5.64 10.91 7.37
N TYR A 122 6.59 11.03 6.44
CA TYR A 122 7.36 9.89 5.93
C TYR A 122 8.06 9.12 7.06
N PHE A 123 8.80 9.80 7.94
CA PHE A 123 9.50 9.14 9.04
C PHE A 123 8.55 8.62 10.14
N THR A 124 7.39 9.27 10.33
CA THR A 124 6.35 8.74 11.21
C THR A 124 5.83 7.41 10.66
N ALA A 125 5.45 7.37 9.37
CA ALA A 125 4.99 6.15 8.71
C ALA A 125 6.06 5.05 8.68
N LEU A 126 7.34 5.43 8.51
CA LEU A 126 8.46 4.49 8.59
C LEU A 126 8.57 3.86 9.98
N GLY A 127 8.29 4.61 11.05
CA GLY A 127 8.32 4.11 12.42
C GLY A 127 7.07 3.33 12.83
N THR A 128 5.87 3.78 12.41
CA THR A 128 4.60 3.15 12.80
C THR A 128 4.20 2.00 11.90
N MET A 129 4.71 1.95 10.67
CA MET A 129 4.28 1.00 9.63
C MET A 129 2.75 1.05 9.40
N SER A 130 2.13 2.22 9.60
CA SER A 130 0.70 2.42 9.39
C SER A 130 0.37 3.81 8.84
N SER A 131 -0.34 3.85 7.71
CA SER A 131 -0.87 5.09 7.13
C SER A 131 -1.89 5.74 8.05
N ALA A 132 -2.80 4.95 8.63
CA ALA A 132 -3.87 5.42 9.52
C ALA A 132 -3.30 6.09 10.78
N ALA A 133 -2.30 5.48 11.41
CA ALA A 133 -1.60 6.06 12.56
C ALA A 133 -0.84 7.35 12.21
N THR A 134 -0.50 7.55 10.94
CA THR A 134 0.28 8.68 10.46
C THR A 134 -0.56 9.90 10.07
N ILE A 135 -1.88 9.75 9.90
CA ILE A 135 -2.81 10.81 9.44
C ILE A 135 -2.59 12.15 10.16
N PRO A 136 -2.49 12.23 11.51
CA PRO A 136 -2.33 13.51 12.20
C PRO A 136 -1.05 14.26 11.80
N VAL A 137 0.05 13.53 11.55
CA VAL A 137 1.32 14.12 11.09
C VAL A 137 1.24 14.46 9.61
N ALA A 138 0.64 13.59 8.81
CA ALA A 138 0.44 13.77 7.38
C ALA A 138 -0.37 15.04 7.05
N LEU A 139 -1.45 15.31 7.81
CA LEU A 139 -2.25 16.53 7.67
C LEU A 139 -1.41 17.80 7.92
N ARG A 140 -0.59 17.82 8.98
CA ARG A 140 0.29 18.95 9.28
C ARG A 140 1.37 19.13 8.20
N SER A 141 2.00 18.04 7.78
CA SER A 141 3.00 18.05 6.72
C SER A 141 2.46 18.54 5.37
N ALA A 142 1.25 18.09 4.99
CA ALA A 142 0.58 18.57 3.78
C ALA A 142 0.16 20.04 3.88
N GLY A 143 -0.30 20.49 5.05
CA GLY A 143 -0.58 21.90 5.33
C GLY A 143 0.64 22.80 5.13
N ASN A 144 1.83 22.35 5.54
CA ASN A 144 3.10 23.07 5.32
C ASN A 144 3.46 23.22 3.83
N MET A 145 2.87 22.40 2.96
CA MET A 145 2.98 22.58 1.52
C MET A 145 2.01 23.63 0.96
N LYS A 146 1.30 24.42 1.78
CA LYS A 146 0.36 25.48 1.33
C LYS A 146 -0.80 24.96 0.47
N VAL A 147 -1.25 23.75 0.77
CA VAL A 147 -2.49 23.15 0.25
C VAL A 147 -3.65 23.71 1.09
N SER A 148 -4.82 24.00 0.50
CA SER A 148 -5.94 24.55 1.25
C SER A 148 -6.46 23.57 2.33
N PRO A 149 -6.85 24.05 3.53
CA PRO A 149 -7.32 23.17 4.61
C PRO A 149 -8.47 22.21 4.23
N PRO A 150 -9.50 22.64 3.46
CA PRO A 150 -10.55 21.71 3.04
C PRO A 150 -10.02 20.55 2.18
N VAL A 151 -9.07 20.83 1.28
CA VAL A 151 -8.45 19.80 0.44
C VAL A 151 -7.57 18.88 1.27
N VAL A 152 -6.73 19.41 2.17
CA VAL A 152 -5.88 18.58 3.04
C VAL A 152 -6.71 17.63 3.91
N ASN A 153 -7.74 18.16 4.57
CA ASN A 153 -8.58 17.39 5.49
C ASN A 153 -9.43 16.32 4.80
N PHE A 154 -9.67 16.46 3.49
CA PHE A 154 -10.39 15.47 2.70
C PHE A 154 -9.45 14.47 2.02
N VAL A 155 -8.45 14.97 1.29
CA VAL A 155 -7.58 14.16 0.43
C VAL A 155 -6.65 13.28 1.25
N MET A 156 -6.04 13.79 2.32
CA MET A 156 -5.06 13.00 3.07
C MET A 156 -5.69 11.77 3.74
N PRO A 157 -6.83 11.86 4.46
CA PRO A 157 -7.45 10.66 5.03
C PRO A 157 -7.98 9.70 3.96
N LEU A 158 -8.50 10.21 2.84
CA LEU A 158 -8.96 9.39 1.73
C LEU A 158 -7.79 8.60 1.11
N CYS A 159 -6.72 9.29 0.71
CA CYS A 159 -5.56 8.70 0.07
C CYS A 159 -4.81 7.71 0.97
N ALA A 160 -4.80 7.93 2.29
CA ALA A 160 -4.24 6.98 3.25
C ALA A 160 -4.85 5.56 3.16
N THR A 161 -6.01 5.41 2.50
CA THR A 161 -6.69 4.12 2.27
C THR A 161 -6.68 3.65 0.81
N ILE A 162 -6.69 4.56 -0.17
CA ILE A 162 -6.87 4.20 -1.59
C ILE A 162 -5.62 4.40 -2.45
N HIS A 163 -4.61 5.12 -1.96
CA HIS A 163 -3.42 5.48 -2.73
C HIS A 163 -2.18 4.75 -2.18
N LEU A 164 -2.08 3.47 -2.49
CA LEU A 164 -1.00 2.59 -2.02
C LEU A 164 0.11 2.42 -3.07
N CYS A 165 0.71 3.53 -3.53
CA CYS A 165 1.72 3.50 -4.60
C CYS A 165 3.00 2.73 -4.21
N GLY A 166 3.55 2.96 -3.02
CA GLY A 166 4.71 2.25 -2.47
C GLY A 166 4.44 0.75 -2.30
N SER A 167 3.28 0.39 -1.74
CA SER A 167 2.89 -1.02 -1.61
C SER A 167 2.74 -1.70 -2.97
N THR A 168 2.18 -0.99 -3.96
CA THR A 168 2.05 -1.50 -5.33
C THR A 168 3.42 -1.71 -5.99
N ILE A 169 4.33 -0.73 -5.86
CA ILE A 169 5.72 -0.85 -6.34
C ILE A 169 6.39 -2.08 -5.72
N THR A 170 6.26 -2.25 -4.41
CA THR A 170 6.82 -3.41 -3.71
C THR A 170 6.21 -4.70 -4.22
N LEU A 171 4.88 -4.83 -4.24
CA LEU A 171 4.23 -6.10 -4.60
C LEU A 171 4.58 -6.50 -6.03
N VAL A 172 4.62 -5.57 -6.97
CA VAL A 172 4.99 -5.83 -8.37
C VAL A 172 6.46 -6.22 -8.50
N SER A 173 7.37 -5.44 -7.88
CA SER A 173 8.81 -5.71 -7.96
C SER A 173 9.22 -6.99 -7.23
N CYS A 174 8.66 -7.24 -6.04
CA CYS A 174 8.86 -8.49 -5.31
C CYS A 174 8.26 -9.69 -6.04
N ALA A 175 7.04 -9.59 -6.58
CA ALA A 175 6.45 -10.70 -7.35
C ALA A 175 7.32 -11.06 -8.55
N THR A 176 7.77 -10.05 -9.30
CA THR A 176 8.68 -10.26 -10.43
C THR A 176 9.98 -10.92 -9.99
N ALA A 177 10.57 -10.47 -8.88
CA ALA A 177 11.79 -11.08 -8.35
C ALA A 177 11.56 -12.52 -7.89
N VAL A 178 10.46 -12.81 -7.20
CA VAL A 178 10.11 -14.16 -6.74
C VAL A 178 9.91 -15.12 -7.92
N MET A 179 9.27 -14.68 -9.00
CA MET A 179 9.18 -15.46 -10.25
C MET A 179 10.57 -15.80 -10.79
N LEU A 180 11.43 -14.79 -10.95
CA LEU A 180 12.80 -14.98 -11.45
C LEU A 180 13.66 -15.91 -10.57
N MET A 181 13.33 -16.01 -9.29
CA MET A 181 14.01 -16.89 -8.33
C MET A 181 13.41 -18.30 -8.24
N THR A 182 12.17 -18.48 -8.69
CA THR A 182 11.43 -19.74 -8.51
C THR A 182 11.40 -20.51 -9.82
N HIS A 183 12.08 -21.65 -9.85
CA HIS A 183 12.04 -22.54 -11.01
C HIS A 183 10.60 -22.94 -11.35
N GLY A 184 10.20 -22.73 -12.62
CA GLY A 184 8.86 -23.03 -13.12
C GLY A 184 7.84 -21.90 -12.98
N LEU A 185 8.22 -20.74 -12.43
CA LEU A 185 7.41 -19.51 -12.48
C LEU A 185 8.05 -18.51 -13.44
N ASP A 186 7.69 -18.61 -14.71
CA ASP A 186 8.16 -17.63 -15.70
C ASP A 186 7.48 -16.28 -15.50
N VAL A 187 8.25 -15.19 -15.69
CA VAL A 187 7.67 -13.84 -15.72
C VAL A 187 6.80 -13.75 -16.97
N PRO A 188 5.48 -13.52 -16.81
CA PRO A 188 4.59 -13.55 -17.96
C PRO A 188 4.75 -12.28 -18.81
N GLY A 189 4.21 -12.33 -20.02
CA GLY A 189 4.15 -11.16 -20.90
C GLY A 189 3.25 -10.05 -20.34
N TRP A 190 3.26 -8.91 -21.04
CA TRP A 190 2.43 -7.75 -20.69
C TRP A 190 0.92 -8.05 -20.77
N ASP A 191 0.53 -9.06 -21.53
CA ASP A 191 -0.85 -9.57 -21.64
C ASP A 191 -1.40 -10.08 -20.30
N VAL A 192 -0.54 -10.58 -19.41
CA VAL A 192 -0.92 -11.00 -18.05
C VAL A 192 -0.51 -9.95 -17.01
N MET A 193 0.69 -9.38 -17.16
CA MET A 193 1.24 -8.49 -16.14
C MET A 193 0.47 -7.17 -16.02
N LEU A 194 0.00 -6.61 -17.13
CA LEU A 194 -0.78 -5.37 -17.11
C LEU A 194 -2.15 -5.57 -16.42
N PRO A 195 -2.97 -6.59 -16.77
CA PRO A 195 -4.18 -6.91 -16.01
C PRO A 195 -3.92 -7.17 -14.53
N PHE A 196 -2.84 -7.88 -14.18
CA PHE A 196 -2.45 -8.10 -12.79
C PHE A 196 -2.22 -6.79 -12.05
N ILE A 197 -1.46 -5.85 -12.62
CA ILE A 197 -1.19 -4.54 -12.00
C ILE A 197 -2.48 -3.73 -11.81
N LEU A 198 -3.37 -3.74 -12.80
CA LEU A 198 -4.67 -3.05 -12.71
C LEU A 198 -5.55 -3.66 -11.62
N LEU A 199 -5.64 -4.98 -11.57
CA LEU A 199 -6.38 -5.72 -10.55
C LEU A 199 -5.78 -5.50 -9.16
N LEU A 200 -4.46 -5.45 -9.06
CA LEU A 200 -3.76 -5.11 -7.83
C LEU A 200 -4.15 -3.71 -7.36
N GLY A 201 -4.19 -2.72 -8.26
CA GLY A 201 -4.67 -1.38 -7.94
C GLY A 201 -6.08 -1.35 -7.35
N VAL A 202 -7.01 -2.11 -7.93
CA VAL A 202 -8.38 -2.27 -7.38
C VAL A 202 -8.35 -2.97 -6.01
N THR A 203 -7.54 -4.02 -5.88
CA THR A 203 -7.39 -4.80 -4.63
C THR A 203 -6.82 -3.94 -3.50
N MET A 204 -5.90 -3.02 -3.80
CA MET A 204 -5.29 -2.15 -2.82
C MET A 204 -6.28 -1.17 -2.17
N VAL A 205 -7.40 -0.84 -2.83
CA VAL A 205 -8.48 -0.03 -2.21
C VAL A 205 -9.11 -0.76 -1.02
N ALA A 206 -9.12 -2.09 -1.05
CA ALA A 206 -9.61 -2.92 0.04
C ALA A 206 -8.54 -3.24 1.10
N ALA A 207 -7.27 -2.87 0.87
CA ALA A 207 -6.19 -3.21 1.77
C ALA A 207 -6.27 -2.39 3.07
N PRO A 208 -6.19 -3.02 4.24
CA PRO A 208 -6.21 -2.28 5.50
C PRO A 208 -4.92 -1.47 5.65
N GLY A 209 -5.02 -0.26 6.20
CA GLY A 209 -3.88 0.64 6.47
C GLY A 209 -3.01 0.24 7.67
N ALA A 210 -2.88 -1.07 7.90
CA ALA A 210 -2.19 -1.70 9.02
C ALA A 210 -1.01 -2.57 8.52
N PRO A 211 -0.05 -2.93 9.40
CA PRO A 211 1.12 -3.72 9.02
C PRO A 211 0.76 -5.00 8.25
N GLY A 212 1.36 -5.18 7.07
CA GLY A 212 1.13 -6.35 6.20
C GLY A 212 -0.19 -6.33 5.43
N GLY A 213 -1.05 -5.32 5.59
CA GLY A 213 -2.37 -5.27 4.95
C GLY A 213 -2.34 -5.38 3.43
N GLY A 214 -1.36 -4.75 2.78
CA GLY A 214 -1.17 -4.80 1.34
C GLY A 214 -0.92 -6.21 0.81
N VAL A 215 0.07 -6.93 1.36
CA VAL A 215 0.38 -8.30 0.91
C VAL A 215 -0.75 -9.27 1.22
N MET A 216 -1.38 -9.17 2.40
CA MET A 216 -2.49 -10.05 2.77
C MET A 216 -3.67 -9.92 1.81
N SER A 217 -3.93 -8.70 1.32
CA SER A 217 -4.97 -8.45 0.32
C SER A 217 -4.58 -8.98 -1.06
N ALA A 218 -3.29 -8.99 -1.38
CA ALA A 218 -2.78 -9.43 -2.67
C ALA A 218 -2.59 -10.96 -2.81
N LEU A 219 -2.54 -11.73 -1.71
CA LEU A 219 -2.26 -13.18 -1.74
C LEU A 219 -3.15 -13.93 -2.73
N GLY A 220 -4.44 -13.60 -2.73
CA GLY A 220 -5.41 -14.24 -3.60
C GLY A 220 -5.11 -14.06 -5.09
N ILE A 221 -4.78 -12.83 -5.49
CA ILE A 221 -4.47 -12.52 -6.89
C ILE A 221 -3.07 -12.98 -7.29
N LEU A 222 -2.11 -12.98 -6.36
CA LEU A 222 -0.77 -13.57 -6.58
C LEU A 222 -0.88 -15.07 -6.88
N SER A 223 -1.74 -15.79 -6.16
CA SER A 223 -1.98 -17.21 -6.42
C SER A 223 -2.77 -17.44 -7.71
N SER A 224 -3.94 -16.80 -7.84
CA SER A 224 -4.88 -17.09 -8.94
C SER A 224 -4.46 -16.53 -10.30
N VAL A 225 -3.77 -15.39 -10.34
CA VAL A 225 -3.37 -14.73 -11.60
C VAL A 225 -1.94 -15.06 -11.97
N LEU A 226 -1.02 -15.03 -11.00
CA LEU A 226 0.40 -15.28 -11.25
C LEU A 226 0.83 -16.72 -10.98
N GLY A 227 -0.07 -17.57 -10.51
CA GLY A 227 0.19 -19.00 -10.29
C GLY A 227 1.11 -19.28 -9.10
N PHE A 228 1.19 -18.38 -8.12
CA PHE A 228 2.15 -18.55 -7.02
C PHE A 228 1.77 -19.75 -6.14
N PRO A 229 2.68 -20.74 -5.97
CA PRO A 229 2.51 -21.81 -5.01
C PRO A 229 2.68 -21.28 -3.58
N GLU A 230 2.29 -22.09 -2.59
CA GLU A 230 2.33 -21.72 -1.17
C GLU A 230 3.70 -21.20 -0.72
N ALA A 231 4.79 -21.84 -1.15
CA ALA A 231 6.15 -21.41 -0.82
C ALA A 231 6.48 -20.01 -1.37
N SER A 232 6.03 -19.68 -2.59
CA SER A 232 6.25 -18.35 -3.17
C SER A 232 5.37 -17.29 -2.51
N LEU A 233 4.16 -17.63 -2.06
CA LEU A 233 3.32 -16.74 -1.26
C LEU A 233 3.96 -16.46 0.10
N ALA A 234 4.53 -17.48 0.75
CA ALA A 234 5.29 -17.34 1.99
C ALA A 234 6.45 -16.35 1.82
N LEU A 235 7.20 -16.53 0.72
CA LEU A 235 8.31 -15.67 0.33
C LEU A 235 7.88 -14.22 0.11
N MET A 236 6.74 -14.01 -0.54
CA MET A 236 6.13 -12.70 -0.75
C MET A 236 5.75 -12.01 0.56
N ILE A 237 5.14 -12.76 1.50
CA ILE A 237 4.80 -12.26 2.82
C ILE A 237 6.06 -11.78 3.56
N ALA A 238 7.11 -12.61 3.59
CA ALA A 238 8.37 -12.29 4.25
C ALA A 238 9.05 -11.06 3.63
N LEU A 239 9.17 -11.01 2.31
CA LEU A 239 9.76 -9.87 1.59
C LEU A 239 8.98 -8.58 1.83
N TYR A 240 7.66 -8.64 1.73
CA TYR A 240 6.82 -7.47 1.89
C TYR A 240 6.91 -6.92 3.32
N LEU A 241 6.75 -7.76 4.35
CA LEU A 241 6.82 -7.33 5.74
C LEU A 241 8.17 -6.71 6.11
N ALA A 242 9.27 -7.24 5.57
CA ALA A 242 10.61 -6.75 5.85
C ALA A 242 10.84 -5.28 5.45
N GLN A 243 10.07 -4.76 4.49
CA GLN A 243 10.18 -3.38 4.03
C GLN A 243 8.88 -2.57 4.06
N ASP A 244 7.77 -3.11 4.59
CA ASP A 244 6.44 -2.49 4.48
C ASP A 244 6.41 -1.06 5.04
N SER A 245 7.25 -0.77 6.04
CA SER A 245 7.43 0.57 6.58
C SER A 245 7.91 1.58 5.54
N PHE A 246 8.80 1.20 4.62
CA PHE A 246 9.26 2.04 3.52
C PHE A 246 8.14 2.24 2.47
N GLY A 247 7.43 1.17 2.12
CA GLY A 247 6.27 1.26 1.23
C GLY A 247 5.18 2.17 1.79
N THR A 248 4.89 2.05 3.09
CA THR A 248 3.94 2.90 3.81
C THR A 248 4.39 4.36 3.83
N ALA A 249 5.68 4.61 4.09
CA ALA A 249 6.23 5.95 4.04
C ALA A 249 6.15 6.57 2.64
N CYS A 250 6.38 5.77 1.60
CA CYS A 250 6.18 6.18 0.21
C CYS A 250 4.72 6.51 -0.10
N ASN A 251 3.76 5.69 0.36
CA ASN A 251 2.32 5.96 0.21
C ASN A 251 1.97 7.34 0.79
N VAL A 252 2.30 7.56 2.07
CA VAL A 252 1.97 8.79 2.79
C VAL A 252 2.62 10.02 2.16
N ALA A 253 3.88 9.92 1.72
CA ALA A 253 4.52 11.02 1.00
C ALA A 253 3.83 11.30 -0.35
N GLY A 254 3.49 10.25 -1.11
CA GLY A 254 2.72 10.36 -2.35
C GLY A 254 1.35 11.01 -2.17
N ASP A 255 0.66 10.76 -1.06
CA ASP A 255 -0.64 11.38 -0.76
C ASP A 255 -0.57 12.91 -0.71
N GLY A 256 0.55 13.45 -0.21
CA GLY A 256 0.80 14.88 -0.21
C GLY A 256 0.88 15.47 -1.62
N VAL A 257 1.37 14.72 -2.60
CA VAL A 257 1.39 15.13 -4.02
C VAL A 257 -0.02 15.13 -4.60
N VAL A 258 -0.84 14.12 -4.27
CA VAL A 258 -2.25 14.09 -4.69
C VAL A 258 -2.98 15.32 -4.14
N ALA A 259 -2.77 15.66 -2.86
CA ALA A 259 -3.35 16.85 -2.25
C ALA A 259 -2.96 18.15 -2.99
N LEU A 260 -1.70 18.29 -3.40
CA LEU A 260 -1.24 19.42 -4.21
C LEU A 260 -1.93 19.51 -5.58
N TRP A 261 -2.12 18.37 -6.24
CA TRP A 261 -2.76 18.34 -7.57
C TRP A 261 -4.25 18.64 -7.48
N VAL A 262 -4.94 18.07 -6.49
CA VAL A 262 -6.37 18.36 -6.25
C VAL A 262 -6.58 19.83 -5.90
N ASP A 263 -5.74 20.42 -5.03
CA ASP A 263 -5.83 21.85 -4.68
C ASP A 263 -5.66 22.77 -5.88
N ARG A 264 -4.77 22.41 -6.80
CA ARG A 264 -4.60 23.13 -8.06
C ARG A 264 -5.84 23.02 -8.96
N LEU A 265 -6.42 21.82 -9.07
CA LEU A 265 -7.56 21.55 -9.96
C LEU A 265 -8.86 22.20 -9.46
N VAL A 266 -9.10 22.18 -8.14
CA VAL A 266 -10.29 22.80 -7.52
C VAL A 266 -10.20 24.33 -7.55
N GLY A 267 -8.99 24.89 -7.69
CA GLY A 267 -8.73 26.31 -7.57
C GLY A 267 -8.68 26.72 -6.09
N ARG A 268 -7.74 27.59 -5.73
CA ARG A 268 -7.63 28.06 -4.34
C ARG A 268 -8.94 28.74 -3.92
N ALA A 269 -9.63 28.17 -2.94
CA ALA A 269 -10.65 28.91 -2.20
C ALA A 269 -10.01 30.22 -1.68
N PRO A 270 -10.69 31.37 -1.79
CA PRO A 270 -10.17 32.62 -1.25
C PRO A 270 -9.83 32.41 0.23
N GLN A 271 -8.59 32.69 0.62
CA GLN A 271 -8.25 32.72 2.04
C GLN A 271 -9.11 33.82 2.70
N PRO A 272 -9.80 33.54 3.82
CA PRO A 272 -10.45 34.60 4.58
C PRO A 272 -9.40 35.65 4.95
N ALA A 273 -9.74 36.92 4.76
CA ALA A 273 -8.82 38.06 4.75
C ALA A 273 -7.98 38.28 6.03
N GLY A 274 -8.18 37.46 7.08
CA GLY A 274 -7.46 37.55 8.35
C GLY A 274 -6.09 36.87 8.38
N GLU A 275 -5.82 35.84 7.57
CA GLU A 275 -4.55 35.09 7.65
C GLU A 275 -3.42 35.66 6.80
N ALA A 276 -3.74 36.42 5.74
CA ALA A 276 -2.74 37.07 4.90
C ALA A 276 -1.98 38.20 5.62
N ALA A 277 -2.57 38.80 6.66
CA ALA A 277 -1.94 39.84 7.48
C ALA A 277 -0.92 39.27 8.49
N ALA A 278 -1.14 38.05 8.99
CA ALA A 278 -0.26 37.42 9.99
C ALA A 278 1.07 36.89 9.40
N GLN A 279 1.19 36.79 8.08
CA GLN A 279 2.41 36.33 7.40
C GLN A 279 3.28 37.49 6.85
N ARG A 280 2.92 38.74 7.16
CA ARG A 280 3.66 39.96 6.77
C ARG A 280 4.10 40.81 7.97
N GLY A 281 3.94 40.32 9.20
CA GLY A 281 4.41 40.96 10.44
C GLY A 281 5.69 40.32 10.95
#